data_AF-A0A9D1IIV0-F1
#
_entry.id   AF-A0A9D1IIV0-F1
#
_cell.length_a   1.000
_cell.length_b   1.000
_cell.length_c   1.000
_cell.angle_alpha   90.00
_cell.angle_beta   90.00
_cell.angle_gamma   90.00
#
_symmetry.space_group_name_H-M   'P 1'
#
loop_
_entity.id
_entity.type
_entity.pdbx_description
1 polymer ?
#
loop_
_entity_poly.entity_id
_entity_poly.type
_entity_poly.pdbx_seq_one_letter_code
_entity_poly.pdbx_strand_id
1 'polypeptide(L)'
;MTTLLTLQDAELAFGDQPLLDHANLTVMDGERIGVIGRNGTGKSSLLRIIAGADKLDDGSKTVMDGLGIAYVEQEPFLPEAHTLRESLILRGKLNEENDEQVKWRQIARLDEYLHRFELDGDRPLQGASGGEKKRAALALAFTQNKDLLLLDEPTNHLDIDAILILEELIKSEYRGSKSLMVITHDRAFLDSVSTRIIELDRGVLRSYPGNFEAYENRKEQELAAEDIARRKFDKFWAQEEVWIRKGIEARRTRNEGRVRRLERLREDRAARRDRLGQINLNIDAGMKSGKIVAELEKVSLAFGDKIIVKDLNFRLLRGDRLGLVGHNGVGKSTLISLILGKRQPDSGTIKLGTNLQIAYFDQLRAQLDPNKTVAETISPGSEWIEVGGSKKHIMAYLGDFLFPPRRANVPVSNLSGGERNRLLLARLFALPANLLVLDEPTNDLDIDSLELLEQTLQNYPGTLILVSHDRRFLDNVVTEVLAPEGNGLWREYVGGYSDWQHYKPKVESAVKKAEIADKVVPKKPKQTKIKLSYKENKELETLPEHLMQLEAERDELISSMNAPDYYTSHNAQEIKEQTEFLQNLETQINQDYQRWEELENKRALAESTK
;
A
#
# COMPACT_ATOMS: atom_id res chain seq x y z
N MET A 1 -17.10 -4.77 25.90
CA MET A 1 -15.75 -5.03 25.39
C MET A 1 -14.85 -5.20 26.59
N THR A 2 -14.18 -6.34 26.70
CA THR A 2 -13.19 -6.64 27.74
C THR A 2 -11.81 -6.18 27.29
N THR A 3 -10.99 -5.71 28.23
CA THR A 3 -9.60 -5.35 27.94
C THR A 3 -8.75 -6.62 27.94
N LEU A 4 -8.08 -6.92 26.82
CA LEU A 4 -7.20 -8.09 26.72
C LEU A 4 -5.79 -7.77 27.24
N LEU A 5 -5.28 -6.57 26.91
CA LEU A 5 -3.93 -6.15 27.25
C LEU A 5 -3.83 -4.64 27.35
N THR A 6 -3.04 -4.15 28.32
CA THR A 6 -2.70 -2.73 28.46
C THR A 6 -1.20 -2.56 28.65
N LEU A 7 -0.60 -1.68 27.87
CA LEU A 7 0.73 -1.11 28.08
C LEU A 7 0.55 0.29 28.68
N GLN A 8 1.23 0.56 29.79
CA GLN A 8 1.24 1.87 30.45
C GLN A 8 2.66 2.36 30.57
N ASP A 9 2.90 3.58 30.09
CA ASP A 9 4.19 4.27 30.08
C ASP A 9 5.35 3.35 29.64
N ALA A 10 5.09 2.53 28.63
CA ALA A 10 6.02 1.51 28.18
C ALA A 10 7.24 2.14 27.50
N GLU A 11 8.43 1.72 27.94
CA GLU A 11 9.70 2.16 27.39
C GLU A 11 10.49 0.97 26.85
N LEU A 12 11.14 1.20 25.73
CA LEU A 12 12.06 0.26 25.11
C LEU A 12 13.11 1.04 24.32
N ALA A 13 14.38 0.81 24.57
CA ALA A 13 15.48 1.39 23.81
C ALA A 13 16.39 0.29 23.24
N PHE A 14 16.84 0.49 22.01
CA PHE A 14 17.93 -0.30 21.42
C PHE A 14 19.12 0.62 21.16
N GLY A 15 20.14 0.55 22.04
CA GLY A 15 21.24 1.51 22.04
C GLY A 15 20.73 2.91 22.43
N ASP A 16 21.13 3.94 21.68
CA ASP A 16 20.75 5.34 21.94
C ASP A 16 19.38 5.74 21.35
N GLN A 17 18.68 4.82 20.68
CA GLN A 17 17.42 5.12 20.00
C GLN A 17 16.23 4.55 20.80
N PRO A 18 15.37 5.41 21.39
CA PRO A 18 14.13 4.94 22.01
C PRO A 18 13.18 4.44 20.92
N LEU A 19 12.78 3.17 21.04
CA LEU A 19 11.77 2.53 20.19
C LEU A 19 10.36 2.73 20.74
N LEU A 20 10.21 2.80 22.06
CA LEU A 20 9.00 3.20 22.76
C LEU A 20 9.39 4.23 23.82
N ASP A 21 8.64 5.34 23.87
CA ASP A 21 8.88 6.47 24.77
C ASP A 21 7.56 6.80 25.48
N HIS A 22 7.44 6.36 26.74
CA HIS A 22 6.22 6.44 27.54
C HIS A 22 4.95 6.02 26.77
N ALA A 23 5.06 4.92 26.03
CA ALA A 23 4.03 4.49 25.11
C ALA A 23 2.84 3.87 25.85
N ASN A 24 1.63 4.35 25.54
CA ASN A 24 0.39 3.88 26.12
C ASN A 24 -0.46 3.16 25.06
N LEU A 25 -0.88 1.93 25.36
CA LEU A 25 -1.67 1.11 24.43
C LEU A 25 -2.69 0.26 25.18
N THR A 26 -3.94 0.31 24.75
CA THR A 26 -4.99 -0.61 25.21
C THR A 26 -5.50 -1.42 24.02
N VAL A 27 -5.51 -2.75 24.17
CA VAL A 27 -6.09 -3.70 23.22
C VAL A 27 -7.36 -4.28 23.82
N MET A 28 -8.48 -4.05 23.14
CA MET A 28 -9.78 -4.55 23.53
C MET A 28 -10.15 -5.81 22.74
N ASP A 29 -11.09 -6.57 23.29
CA ASP A 29 -11.67 -7.73 22.64
C ASP A 29 -12.45 -7.35 21.36
N GLY A 30 -12.23 -8.13 20.29
CA GLY A 30 -12.83 -7.94 18.97
C GLY A 30 -12.20 -6.86 18.09
N GLU A 31 -11.10 -6.23 18.52
CA GLU A 31 -10.39 -5.24 17.71
C GLU A 31 -9.50 -5.90 16.65
N ARG A 32 -9.50 -5.36 15.42
CA ARG A 32 -8.53 -5.68 14.38
C ARG A 32 -7.63 -4.48 14.16
N ILE A 33 -6.46 -4.52 14.78
CA ILE A 33 -5.52 -3.41 14.88
C ILE A 33 -4.46 -3.54 13.79
N GLY A 34 -4.38 -2.55 12.90
CA GLY A 34 -3.23 -2.37 12.01
C GLY A 34 -2.16 -1.51 12.67
N VAL A 35 -0.91 -1.96 12.67
CA VAL A 35 0.24 -1.23 13.22
C VAL A 35 1.11 -0.74 12.08
N ILE A 36 1.23 0.57 11.96
CA ILE A 36 1.99 1.24 10.91
C ILE A 36 3.09 2.11 11.50
N GLY A 37 4.04 2.48 10.67
CA GLY A 37 5.20 3.29 11.07
C GLY A 37 6.41 2.99 10.21
N ARG A 38 7.39 3.88 10.28
CA ARG A 38 8.61 3.79 9.48
C ARG A 38 9.45 2.57 9.87
N ASN A 39 10.33 2.15 8.96
CA ASN A 39 11.25 1.07 9.26
C ASN A 39 12.20 1.44 10.38
N GLY A 40 12.34 0.54 11.36
CA GLY A 40 13.18 0.76 12.54
C GLY A 40 12.54 1.60 13.66
N THR A 41 11.24 1.91 13.61
CA THR A 41 10.55 2.58 14.72
C THR A 41 10.21 1.66 15.88
N GLY A 42 10.35 0.33 15.71
CA GLY A 42 10.12 -0.65 16.78
C GLY A 42 8.82 -1.45 16.67
N LYS A 43 8.12 -1.43 15.53
CA LYS A 43 6.86 -2.18 15.31
C LYS A 43 6.99 -3.66 15.70
N SER A 44 7.94 -4.39 15.11
CA SER A 44 8.14 -5.81 15.41
C SER A 44 8.57 -6.05 16.86
N SER A 45 9.31 -5.12 17.47
CA SER A 45 9.65 -5.17 18.90
C SER A 45 8.41 -5.00 19.78
N LEU A 46 7.46 -4.13 19.41
CA LEU A 46 6.18 -3.98 20.09
C LEU A 46 5.39 -5.30 20.06
N LEU A 47 5.29 -5.98 18.90
CA LEU A 47 4.61 -7.29 18.83
C LEU A 47 5.32 -8.35 19.68
N ARG A 48 6.66 -8.39 19.70
CA ARG A 48 7.42 -9.33 20.55
C ARG A 48 7.20 -9.08 22.04
N ILE A 49 7.11 -7.82 22.47
CA ILE A 49 6.74 -7.47 23.84
C ILE A 49 5.33 -7.98 24.16
N ILE A 50 4.37 -7.75 23.26
CA ILE A 50 2.98 -8.19 23.44
C ILE A 50 2.89 -9.73 23.49
N ALA A 51 3.62 -10.42 22.62
CA ALA A 51 3.76 -11.88 22.61
C ALA A 51 4.46 -12.45 23.86
N GLY A 52 5.18 -11.60 24.62
CA GLY A 52 5.97 -12.02 25.79
C GLY A 52 7.33 -12.61 25.45
N ALA A 53 7.79 -12.45 24.20
CA ALA A 53 9.13 -12.86 23.76
C ALA A 53 10.22 -11.91 24.28
N ASP A 54 9.92 -10.61 24.31
CA ASP A 54 10.80 -9.56 24.82
C ASP A 54 10.19 -8.87 26.05
N LYS A 55 11.02 -8.20 26.85
CA LYS A 55 10.61 -7.43 28.03
C LYS A 55 10.74 -5.92 27.75
N LEU A 56 9.95 -5.13 28.48
CA LEU A 56 10.10 -3.68 28.54
C LEU A 56 11.33 -3.31 29.38
N ASP A 57 11.93 -2.17 29.06
CA ASP A 57 12.99 -1.57 29.88
C ASP A 57 12.40 -0.83 31.09
N ASP A 58 11.30 -0.10 30.88
CA ASP A 58 10.48 0.54 31.92
C ASP A 58 8.98 0.54 31.55
N GLY A 59 8.13 0.92 32.49
CA GLY A 59 6.67 0.90 32.38
C GLY A 59 6.06 -0.45 32.76
N SER A 60 4.78 -0.64 32.42
CA SER A 60 4.08 -1.87 32.78
C SER A 60 3.25 -2.46 31.64
N LYS A 61 3.28 -3.80 31.55
CA LYS A 61 2.42 -4.60 30.69
C LYS A 61 1.49 -5.41 31.57
N THR A 62 0.19 -5.15 31.44
CA THR A 62 -0.87 -5.94 32.08
C THR A 62 -1.62 -6.75 31.04
N VAL A 63 -1.87 -8.02 31.33
CA VAL A 63 -2.52 -8.97 30.42
C VAL A 63 -3.68 -9.61 31.17
N MET A 64 -4.79 -9.85 30.46
CA MET A 64 -5.91 -10.61 31.00
C MET A 64 -5.47 -12.04 31.36
N ASP A 65 -5.88 -12.51 32.54
CA ASP A 65 -5.57 -13.86 32.98
C ASP A 65 -6.13 -14.90 32.00
N GLY A 66 -5.27 -15.84 31.60
CA GLY A 66 -5.62 -16.90 30.65
C GLY A 66 -5.63 -16.48 29.18
N LEU A 67 -5.23 -15.25 28.83
CA LEU A 67 -5.19 -14.79 27.44
C LEU A 67 -4.29 -15.68 26.58
N GLY A 68 -4.89 -16.34 25.57
CA GLY A 68 -4.15 -17.04 24.54
C GLY A 68 -3.61 -16.07 23.49
N ILE A 69 -2.30 -16.06 23.27
CA ILE A 69 -1.66 -15.30 22.20
C ILE A 69 -1.00 -16.25 21.20
N ALA A 70 -1.27 -16.04 19.91
CA ALA A 70 -0.53 -16.66 18.81
C ALA A 70 0.29 -15.59 18.08
N TYR A 71 1.59 -15.83 17.89
CA TYR A 71 2.49 -14.90 17.20
C TYR A 71 3.10 -15.58 15.97
N VAL A 72 3.05 -14.88 14.83
CA VAL A 72 3.72 -15.27 13.60
C VAL A 72 4.80 -14.23 13.31
N GLU A 73 6.07 -14.65 13.42
CA GLU A 73 7.21 -13.78 13.16
C GLU A 73 7.29 -13.41 11.66
N GLN A 74 8.01 -12.32 11.35
CA GLN A 74 8.29 -11.89 9.98
C GLN A 74 8.89 -13.03 9.15
N GLU A 75 9.95 -13.64 9.66
CA GLU A 75 10.57 -14.85 9.10
C GLU A 75 10.30 -16.05 10.03
N PRO A 76 9.26 -16.86 9.75
CA PRO A 76 8.89 -17.95 10.63
C PRO A 76 9.95 -19.05 10.62
N PHE A 77 10.47 -19.37 11.80
CA PHE A 77 11.32 -20.54 11.99
C PHE A 77 10.49 -21.84 11.99
N LEU A 78 10.83 -22.77 11.11
CA LEU A 78 10.23 -24.10 11.05
C LEU A 78 11.28 -25.13 11.51
N PRO A 79 11.05 -25.87 12.61
CA PRO A 79 11.95 -26.92 13.07
C PRO A 79 12.25 -27.94 11.98
N GLU A 80 13.48 -28.46 11.92
CA GLU A 80 13.84 -29.48 10.94
C GLU A 80 12.99 -30.74 11.13
N ALA A 81 12.36 -31.19 10.04
CA ALA A 81 11.55 -32.40 9.98
C ALA A 81 11.53 -32.92 8.53
N HIS A 82 11.02 -34.14 8.32
CA HIS A 82 10.93 -34.69 6.97
C HIS A 82 9.88 -33.97 6.15
N THR A 83 8.71 -33.73 6.74
CA THR A 83 7.58 -33.07 6.06
C THR A 83 7.25 -31.71 6.67
N LEU A 84 6.56 -30.89 5.89
CA LEU A 84 6.03 -29.61 6.36
C LEU A 84 5.07 -29.82 7.56
N ARG A 85 4.18 -30.81 7.48
CA ARG A 85 3.23 -31.15 8.56
C ARG A 85 3.96 -31.48 9.87
N GLU A 86 4.98 -32.34 9.83
CA GLU A 86 5.76 -32.70 11.03
C GLU A 86 6.44 -31.49 11.65
N SER A 87 7.03 -30.62 10.84
CA SER A 87 7.65 -29.38 11.31
C SER A 87 6.66 -28.46 12.03
N LEU A 88 5.44 -28.33 11.50
CA LEU A 88 4.38 -27.52 12.11
C LEU A 88 3.86 -28.15 13.41
N ILE A 89 3.74 -29.48 13.47
CA ILE A 89 3.37 -30.19 14.70
C ILE A 89 4.41 -29.94 15.80
N LEU A 90 5.71 -29.97 15.45
CA LEU A 90 6.80 -29.65 16.38
C LEU A 90 6.75 -28.18 16.82
N ARG A 91 6.63 -27.25 15.88
CA ARG A 91 6.54 -25.81 16.16
C ARG A 91 5.34 -25.48 17.06
N GLY A 92 4.20 -26.08 16.76
CA GLY A 92 2.95 -25.86 17.48
C GLY A 92 2.86 -26.61 18.81
N LYS A 93 3.85 -27.46 19.11
CA LYS A 93 3.84 -28.36 20.28
C LYS A 93 2.58 -29.23 20.36
N LEU A 94 1.99 -29.57 19.22
CA LEU A 94 0.74 -30.34 19.16
C LEU A 94 0.95 -31.78 19.67
N ASN A 95 2.20 -32.25 19.72
CA ASN A 95 2.57 -33.54 20.29
C ASN A 95 2.67 -33.54 21.82
N GLU A 96 2.77 -32.38 22.47
CA GLU A 96 2.84 -32.26 23.93
C GLU A 96 1.45 -32.29 24.58
N GLU A 97 0.37 -32.32 23.78
CA GLU A 97 -1.01 -32.44 24.26
C GLU A 97 -1.27 -33.85 24.80
N ASN A 98 -1.64 -33.93 26.09
CA ASN A 98 -1.85 -35.20 26.79
C ASN A 98 -3.19 -35.86 26.44
N ASP A 99 -4.16 -35.08 25.95
CA ASP A 99 -5.45 -35.60 25.50
C ASP A 99 -5.38 -35.95 24.00
N GLU A 100 -5.43 -37.25 23.69
CA GLU A 100 -5.41 -37.73 22.32
C GLU A 100 -6.54 -37.15 21.47
N GLN A 101 -7.75 -36.95 22.02
CA GLN A 101 -8.87 -36.41 21.25
C GLN A 101 -8.62 -34.95 20.86
N VAL A 102 -8.05 -34.16 21.76
CA VAL A 102 -7.67 -32.77 21.50
C VAL A 102 -6.56 -32.71 20.47
N LYS A 103 -5.55 -33.58 20.60
CA LYS A 103 -4.45 -33.72 19.64
C LYS A 103 -4.95 -34.04 18.23
N TRP A 104 -5.79 -35.07 18.08
CA TRP A 104 -6.36 -35.45 16.78
C TRP A 104 -7.18 -34.32 16.16
N ARG A 105 -7.95 -33.59 16.97
CA ARG A 105 -8.72 -32.43 16.51
C ARG A 105 -7.82 -31.29 16.03
N GLN A 106 -6.73 -31.00 16.73
CA GLN A 106 -5.76 -29.98 16.33
C GLN A 106 -5.05 -30.37 15.03
N ILE A 107 -4.64 -31.63 14.87
CA ILE A 107 -3.99 -32.11 13.64
C ILE A 107 -4.97 -32.05 12.46
N ALA A 108 -6.21 -32.50 12.62
CA ALA A 108 -7.22 -32.40 11.57
C ALA A 108 -7.50 -30.95 11.15
N ARG A 109 -7.51 -30.02 12.11
CA ARG A 109 -7.67 -28.59 11.85
C ARG A 109 -6.43 -27.98 11.16
N LEU A 110 -5.23 -28.47 11.49
CA LEU A 110 -4.01 -28.10 10.79
C LEU A 110 -4.08 -28.50 9.32
N ASP A 111 -4.51 -29.73 9.03
CA ASP A 111 -4.68 -30.21 7.66
C ASP A 111 -5.74 -29.40 6.89
N GLU A 112 -6.83 -29.03 7.56
CA GLU A 112 -7.85 -28.16 6.99
C GLU A 112 -7.26 -26.80 6.57
N TYR A 113 -6.54 -26.12 7.47
CA TYR A 113 -5.96 -24.81 7.12
C TYR A 113 -4.81 -24.93 6.12
N LEU A 114 -4.00 -25.99 6.15
CA LEU A 114 -3.00 -26.26 5.11
C LEU A 114 -3.67 -26.37 3.73
N HIS A 115 -4.77 -27.11 3.63
CA HIS A 115 -5.53 -27.19 2.39
C HIS A 115 -6.12 -25.84 1.98
N ARG A 116 -6.66 -25.05 2.92
CA ARG A 116 -7.17 -23.70 2.62
C ARG A 116 -6.09 -22.74 2.11
N PHE A 117 -4.85 -22.87 2.58
CA PHE A 117 -3.69 -22.12 2.08
C PHE A 117 -3.04 -22.74 0.83
N GLU A 118 -3.66 -23.77 0.24
CA GLU A 118 -3.18 -24.50 -0.93
C GLU A 118 -1.78 -25.11 -0.73
N LEU A 119 -1.54 -25.65 0.45
CA LEU A 119 -0.29 -26.32 0.81
C LEU A 119 -0.49 -27.82 0.98
N ASP A 120 0.47 -28.58 0.43
CA ASP A 120 0.61 -30.00 0.71
C ASP A 120 1.47 -30.20 1.97
N GLY A 121 0.84 -30.74 3.03
CA GLY A 121 1.50 -31.02 4.30
C GLY A 121 2.53 -32.14 4.23
N ASP A 122 2.41 -33.06 3.26
CA ASP A 122 3.29 -34.23 3.10
C ASP A 122 4.55 -33.90 2.29
N ARG A 123 4.66 -32.68 1.78
CA ARG A 123 5.83 -32.22 1.03
C ARG A 123 7.08 -32.13 1.92
N PRO A 124 8.27 -32.42 1.37
CA PRO A 124 9.52 -32.19 2.07
C PRO A 124 9.73 -30.72 2.49
N LEU A 125 10.19 -30.49 3.73
CA LEU A 125 10.54 -29.15 4.21
C LEU A 125 11.74 -28.56 3.45
N GLN A 126 12.69 -29.41 3.05
CA GLN A 126 13.84 -29.03 2.24
C GLN A 126 13.37 -28.62 0.84
N GLY A 127 13.59 -27.35 0.49
CA GLY A 127 13.13 -26.76 -0.78
C GLY A 127 11.80 -26.01 -0.70
N ALA A 128 11.17 -25.91 0.47
CA ALA A 128 10.05 -25.00 0.67
C ALA A 128 10.50 -23.55 0.55
N SER A 129 9.82 -22.78 -0.31
CA SER A 129 10.05 -21.36 -0.50
C SER A 129 9.66 -20.55 0.74
N GLY A 130 10.17 -19.33 0.88
CA GLY A 130 9.83 -18.44 2.00
C GLY A 130 8.31 -18.22 2.14
N GLY A 131 7.61 -17.99 1.02
CA GLY A 131 6.15 -17.85 1.00
C GLY A 131 5.39 -19.12 1.41
N GLU A 132 5.87 -20.32 1.06
CA GLU A 132 5.29 -21.58 1.54
C GLU A 132 5.46 -21.75 3.05
N LYS A 133 6.65 -21.44 3.58
CA LYS A 133 6.90 -21.47 5.03
C LYS A 133 6.02 -20.47 5.78
N LYS A 134 5.82 -19.27 5.21
CA LYS A 134 4.93 -18.24 5.77
C LYS A 134 3.48 -18.70 5.80
N ARG A 135 2.95 -19.20 4.68
CA ARG A 135 1.59 -19.79 4.61
C ARG A 135 1.41 -20.94 5.61
N ALA A 136 2.42 -21.80 5.76
CA ALA A 136 2.40 -22.91 6.72
C ALA A 136 2.34 -22.42 8.17
N ALA A 137 3.13 -21.41 8.52
CA ALA A 137 3.10 -20.78 9.84
C ALA A 137 1.76 -20.09 10.14
N LEU A 138 1.17 -19.42 9.13
CA LEU A 138 -0.17 -18.84 9.23
C LEU A 138 -1.22 -19.94 9.48
N ALA A 139 -1.19 -21.05 8.72
CA ALA A 139 -2.10 -22.19 8.91
C ALA A 139 -2.05 -22.72 10.35
N LEU A 140 -0.84 -22.85 10.91
CA LEU A 140 -0.65 -23.26 12.30
C LEU A 140 -1.23 -22.23 13.29
N ALA A 141 -1.05 -20.93 13.05
CA ALA A 141 -1.60 -19.89 13.92
C ALA A 141 -3.13 -19.92 13.98
N PHE A 142 -3.81 -20.11 12.83
CA PHE A 142 -5.27 -20.27 12.80
C PHE A 142 -5.73 -21.58 13.48
N THR A 143 -4.93 -22.65 13.39
CA THR A 143 -5.19 -23.93 14.06
C THR A 143 -5.25 -23.77 15.58
N GLN A 144 -4.33 -22.99 16.14
CA GLN A 144 -4.23 -22.77 17.59
C GLN A 144 -5.40 -21.97 18.17
N ASN A 145 -6.14 -21.23 17.33
CA ASN A 145 -7.41 -20.60 17.68
C ASN A 145 -7.36 -19.77 18.98
N LYS A 146 -6.30 -18.97 19.12
CA LYS A 146 -6.04 -18.12 20.29
C LYS A 146 -6.89 -16.84 20.27
N ASP A 147 -7.01 -16.19 21.42
CA ASP A 147 -7.84 -14.98 21.62
C ASP A 147 -7.26 -13.75 20.92
N LEU A 148 -5.92 -13.63 20.93
CA LEU A 148 -5.18 -12.57 20.26
C LEU A 148 -4.20 -13.18 19.24
N LEU A 149 -4.38 -12.82 17.97
CA LEU A 149 -3.45 -13.16 16.89
C LEU A 149 -2.54 -11.95 16.60
N LEU A 150 -1.23 -12.19 16.59
CA LEU A 150 -0.20 -11.21 16.28
C LEU A 150 0.50 -11.63 14.98
N LEU A 151 0.41 -10.79 13.95
CA LEU A 151 1.01 -11.05 12.64
C LEU A 151 2.04 -9.98 12.31
N ASP A 152 3.29 -10.38 12.12
CA ASP A 152 4.38 -9.50 11.72
C ASP A 152 4.67 -9.69 10.22
N GLU A 153 4.37 -8.67 9.42
CA GLU A 153 4.48 -8.65 7.96
C GLU A 153 3.95 -9.94 7.30
N PRO A 154 2.67 -10.30 7.50
CA PRO A 154 2.12 -11.55 7.01
C PRO A 154 2.01 -11.60 5.48
N THR A 155 1.90 -10.45 4.84
CA THR A 155 1.74 -10.29 3.39
C THR A 155 3.05 -10.44 2.62
N ASN A 156 4.21 -10.32 3.28
CA ASN A 156 5.49 -10.42 2.59
C ASN A 156 5.69 -11.83 2.02
N HIS A 157 6.16 -11.88 0.77
CA HIS A 157 6.38 -13.10 0.00
C HIS A 157 5.12 -13.96 -0.24
N LEU A 158 3.92 -13.46 0.10
CA LEU A 158 2.67 -14.05 -0.33
C LEU A 158 2.28 -13.52 -1.71
N ASP A 159 1.73 -14.40 -2.54
CA ASP A 159 1.07 -13.95 -3.74
C ASP A 159 -0.33 -13.41 -3.45
N ILE A 160 -0.93 -12.77 -4.45
CA ILE A 160 -2.19 -12.04 -4.26
C ILE A 160 -3.32 -13.00 -3.89
N ASP A 161 -3.35 -14.21 -4.46
CA ASP A 161 -4.35 -15.22 -4.11
C ASP A 161 -4.21 -15.65 -2.64
N ALA A 162 -2.99 -15.86 -2.13
CA ALA A 162 -2.77 -16.15 -0.71
C ALA A 162 -3.13 -14.98 0.22
N ILE A 163 -2.88 -13.73 -0.20
CA ILE A 163 -3.30 -12.53 0.55
C ILE A 163 -4.83 -12.48 0.64
N LEU A 164 -5.55 -12.74 -0.45
CA LEU A 164 -7.01 -12.79 -0.47
C LEU A 164 -7.57 -13.88 0.45
N ILE A 165 -6.99 -15.09 0.41
CA ILE A 165 -7.35 -16.18 1.32
C ILE A 165 -7.14 -15.74 2.78
N LEU A 166 -6.02 -15.10 3.09
CA LEU A 166 -5.74 -14.60 4.44
C LEU A 166 -6.78 -13.56 4.89
N GLU A 167 -7.15 -12.62 4.02
CA GLU A 167 -8.20 -11.64 4.32
C GLU A 167 -9.55 -12.30 4.61
N GLU A 168 -9.96 -13.27 3.81
CA GLU A 168 -11.21 -13.99 4.01
C GLU A 168 -11.20 -14.81 5.30
N LEU A 169 -10.08 -15.46 5.62
CA LEU A 169 -9.89 -16.20 6.87
C LEU A 169 -9.97 -15.27 8.08
N ILE A 170 -9.29 -14.12 8.04
CA ILE A 170 -9.35 -13.16 9.14
C ILE A 170 -10.78 -12.61 9.28
N LYS A 171 -11.40 -12.20 8.17
CA LYS A 171 -12.77 -11.67 8.19
C LYS A 171 -13.77 -12.70 8.69
N SER A 172 -13.59 -13.98 8.42
CA SER A 172 -14.52 -15.03 8.84
C SER A 172 -14.29 -15.46 10.30
N GLU A 173 -13.04 -15.67 10.72
CA GLU A 173 -12.67 -16.20 12.05
C GLU A 173 -12.63 -15.12 13.15
N TYR A 174 -12.37 -13.86 12.79
CA TYR A 174 -12.19 -12.72 13.70
C TYR A 174 -13.35 -11.69 13.62
N ARG A 175 -14.57 -12.18 13.39
CA ARG A 175 -15.82 -11.40 13.33
C ARG A 175 -16.52 -11.22 14.70
N GLY A 176 -15.87 -11.57 15.80
CA GLY A 176 -16.45 -11.61 17.15
C GLY A 176 -15.45 -11.29 18.26
N SER A 177 -15.41 -12.10 19.32
CA SER A 177 -14.58 -11.93 20.52
C SER A 177 -13.11 -12.37 20.35
N LYS A 178 -12.53 -12.13 19.18
CA LYS A 178 -11.11 -12.40 18.94
C LYS A 178 -10.48 -11.18 18.34
N SER A 179 -9.29 -10.85 18.83
CA SER A 179 -8.57 -9.67 18.40
C SER A 179 -7.40 -10.05 17.50
N LEU A 180 -7.09 -9.16 16.58
CA LEU A 180 -5.94 -9.26 15.68
C LEU A 180 -5.10 -8.00 15.84
N MET A 181 -3.79 -8.16 15.88
CA MET A 181 -2.85 -7.07 15.67
C MET A 181 -1.90 -7.46 14.54
N VAL A 182 -1.85 -6.65 13.50
CA VAL A 182 -1.06 -6.94 12.30
C VAL A 182 -0.15 -5.76 11.96
N ILE A 183 1.12 -6.05 11.73
CA ILE A 183 2.03 -5.13 11.03
C ILE A 183 2.03 -5.54 9.57
N THR A 184 1.73 -4.61 8.69
CA THR A 184 1.90 -4.82 7.25
C THR A 184 2.07 -3.47 6.54
N HIS A 185 2.72 -3.52 5.39
CA HIS A 185 2.79 -2.42 4.45
C HIS A 185 1.76 -2.50 3.31
N ASP A 186 0.97 -3.58 3.24
CA ASP A 186 -0.12 -3.71 2.27
C ASP A 186 -1.34 -2.86 2.72
N ARG A 187 -1.50 -1.72 2.04
CA ARG A 187 -2.57 -0.75 2.30
C ARG A 187 -3.96 -1.35 2.02
N ALA A 188 -4.10 -2.11 0.94
CA ALA A 188 -5.37 -2.75 0.59
C ALA A 188 -5.76 -3.83 1.63
N PHE A 189 -4.78 -4.55 2.17
CA PHE A 189 -5.01 -5.50 3.26
C PHE A 189 -5.46 -4.79 4.55
N LEU A 190 -4.79 -3.69 4.93
CA LEU A 190 -5.18 -2.89 6.08
C LEU A 190 -6.60 -2.32 5.91
N ASP A 191 -6.93 -1.82 4.72
CA ASP A 191 -8.27 -1.32 4.42
C ASP A 191 -9.36 -2.38 4.56
N SER A 192 -9.03 -3.60 4.13
CA SER A 192 -9.91 -4.75 4.13
C SER A 192 -10.16 -5.31 5.55
N VAL A 193 -9.13 -5.33 6.38
CA VAL A 193 -9.12 -6.09 7.65
C VAL A 193 -9.22 -5.21 8.90
N SER A 194 -8.58 -4.04 8.92
CA SER A 194 -8.43 -3.25 10.13
C SER A 194 -9.70 -2.50 10.53
N THR A 195 -9.90 -2.33 11.83
CA THR A 195 -10.94 -1.49 12.45
C THR A 195 -10.34 -0.31 13.21
N ARG A 196 -9.02 -0.33 13.42
CA ARG A 196 -8.25 0.67 14.14
C ARG A 196 -6.81 0.63 13.63
N ILE A 197 -6.23 1.79 13.39
CA ILE A 197 -4.83 1.95 12.99
C ILE A 197 -4.04 2.55 14.15
N ILE A 198 -2.86 2.00 14.40
CA ILE A 198 -1.90 2.50 15.38
C ILE A 198 -0.64 2.91 14.64
N GLU A 199 -0.32 4.19 14.71
CA GLU A 199 0.88 4.76 14.15
C GLU A 199 1.97 4.83 15.23
N LEU A 200 3.10 4.18 14.97
CA LEU A 200 4.31 4.28 15.79
C LEU A 200 5.33 5.18 15.08
N ASP A 201 5.49 6.39 15.60
CA ASP A 201 6.50 7.34 15.13
C ASP A 201 7.30 7.89 16.32
N ARG A 202 8.63 7.80 16.22
CA ARG A 202 9.59 8.30 17.23
C ARG A 202 9.26 7.89 18.68
N GLY A 203 8.89 6.64 18.91
CA GLY A 203 8.58 6.11 20.24
C GLY A 203 7.17 6.41 20.73
N VAL A 204 6.40 7.24 20.01
CA VAL A 204 5.03 7.60 20.40
C VAL A 204 4.02 6.75 19.63
N LEU A 205 3.09 6.14 20.36
CA LEU A 205 1.94 5.45 19.79
C LEU A 205 0.74 6.39 19.66
N ARG A 206 0.21 6.53 18.45
CA ARG A 206 -1.03 7.26 18.17
C ARG A 206 -2.07 6.30 17.64
N SER A 207 -3.31 6.48 18.08
CA SER A 207 -4.40 5.57 17.77
C SER A 207 -5.49 6.28 16.96
N TYR A 208 -5.87 5.69 15.85
CA TYR A 208 -6.84 6.21 14.90
C TYR A 208 -7.95 5.17 14.67
N PRO A 209 -9.23 5.50 14.94
CA PRO A 209 -10.33 4.58 14.66
C PRO A 209 -10.64 4.52 13.17
N GLY A 210 -11.02 3.34 12.67
CA GLY A 210 -11.32 3.11 11.26
C GLY A 210 -10.27 2.27 10.54
N ASN A 211 -10.46 2.13 9.22
CA ASN A 211 -9.54 1.45 8.32
C ASN A 211 -8.37 2.37 7.91
N PHE A 212 -7.51 1.93 6.99
CA PHE A 212 -6.33 2.69 6.58
C PHE A 212 -6.70 3.97 5.79
N GLU A 213 -7.70 3.90 4.93
CA GLU A 213 -8.27 5.04 4.18
C GLU A 213 -8.82 6.11 5.13
N ALA A 214 -9.55 5.72 6.19
CA ALA A 214 -10.01 6.65 7.22
C ALA A 214 -8.86 7.30 7.99
N TYR A 215 -7.78 6.55 8.23
CA TYR A 215 -6.54 7.07 8.81
C TYR A 215 -5.87 8.08 7.89
N GLU A 216 -5.70 7.78 6.60
CA GLU A 216 -5.09 8.70 5.60
C GLU A 216 -5.85 10.02 5.55
N ASN A 217 -7.17 9.95 5.39
CA ASN A 217 -8.05 11.13 5.34
C ASN A 217 -7.91 11.98 6.61
N ARG A 218 -7.88 11.33 7.78
CA ARG A 218 -7.75 12.04 9.06
C ARG A 218 -6.36 12.65 9.24
N LYS A 219 -5.31 11.95 8.82
CA LYS A 219 -3.94 12.44 8.84
C LYS A 219 -3.79 13.66 7.95
N GLU A 220 -4.38 13.64 6.76
CA GLU A 220 -4.37 14.78 5.84
C GLU A 220 -5.10 15.99 6.43
N GLN A 221 -6.26 15.79 7.05
CA GLN A 221 -6.98 16.86 7.76
C GLN A 221 -6.17 17.45 8.91
N GLU A 222 -5.50 16.61 9.70
CA GLU A 222 -4.60 17.04 10.79
C GLU A 222 -3.43 17.86 10.22
N LEU A 223 -2.81 17.40 9.14
CA LEU A 223 -1.71 18.11 8.47
C LEU A 223 -2.15 19.45 7.89
N ALA A 224 -3.31 19.50 7.24
CA ALA A 224 -3.87 20.72 6.68
C ALA A 224 -4.23 21.73 7.78
N ALA A 225 -4.82 21.27 8.88
CA ALA A 225 -5.10 22.11 10.05
C ALA A 225 -3.81 22.65 10.68
N GLU A 226 -2.78 21.80 10.83
CA GLU A 226 -1.45 22.22 11.28
C GLU A 226 -0.84 23.26 10.34
N ASP A 227 -0.96 23.10 9.02
CA ASP A 227 -0.43 24.06 8.04
C ASP A 227 -1.15 25.40 8.07
N ILE A 228 -2.47 25.40 8.24
CA ILE A 228 -3.24 26.62 8.45
C ILE A 228 -2.80 27.31 9.74
N ALA A 229 -2.63 26.55 10.83
CA ALA A 229 -2.15 27.07 12.10
C ALA A 229 -0.72 27.64 11.97
N ARG A 230 0.17 26.95 11.26
CA ARG A 230 1.53 27.42 10.93
C ARG A 230 1.50 28.71 10.13
N ARG A 231 0.70 28.79 9.06
CA ARG A 231 0.56 30.01 8.24
C ARG A 231 0.02 31.19 9.06
N LYS A 232 -0.97 30.96 9.94
CA LYS A 232 -1.50 31.98 10.86
C LYS A 232 -0.42 32.44 11.85
N PHE A 233 0.34 31.49 12.40
CA PHE A 233 1.45 31.75 13.31
C PHE A 233 2.56 32.56 12.64
N ASP A 234 2.96 32.21 11.42
CA ASP A 234 4.01 32.91 10.67
C ASP A 234 3.58 34.33 10.28
N LYS A 235 2.30 34.53 9.92
CA LYS A 235 1.73 35.87 9.68
C LYS A 235 1.75 36.72 10.96
N PHE A 236 1.32 36.16 12.08
CA PHE A 236 1.37 36.82 13.39
C PHE A 236 2.82 37.17 13.78
N TRP A 237 3.75 36.23 13.57
CA TRP A 237 5.17 36.42 13.83
C TRP A 237 5.77 37.56 13.01
N ALA A 238 5.51 37.59 11.69
CA ALA A 238 6.03 38.63 10.80
C ALA A 238 5.57 40.03 11.21
N GLN A 239 4.33 40.17 11.70
CA GLN A 239 3.80 41.43 12.22
C GLN A 239 4.54 41.88 13.50
N GLU A 240 4.79 40.96 14.44
CA GLU A 240 5.54 41.27 15.67
C GLU A 240 7.03 41.56 15.41
N GLU A 241 7.67 40.89 14.44
CA GLU A 241 9.07 41.14 14.09
C GLU A 241 9.29 42.53 13.50
N VAL A 242 8.37 43.00 12.65
CA VAL A 242 8.39 44.37 12.11
C VAL A 242 8.27 45.40 13.24
N TRP A 243 7.51 45.10 14.30
CA TRP A 243 7.41 45.97 15.47
C TRP A 243 8.72 46.09 16.25
N ILE A 244 9.44 44.98 16.48
CA ILE A 244 10.78 45.01 17.12
C ILE A 244 11.78 45.81 16.27
N ARG A 245 11.79 45.59 14.94
CA ARG A 245 12.73 46.28 14.03
C ARG A 245 12.44 47.77 13.89
N LYS A 246 11.18 48.20 14.02
CA LYS A 246 10.79 49.62 14.04
C LYS A 246 11.20 50.36 15.32
N GLY A 247 11.80 49.66 16.29
CA GLY A 247 12.39 50.25 17.48
C GLY A 247 11.37 50.44 18.60
N ILE A 248 11.75 50.05 19.81
CA ILE A 248 11.00 50.29 21.05
C ILE A 248 11.16 51.77 21.42
N GLU A 249 10.53 52.66 20.67
CA GLU A 249 10.32 54.03 21.11
C GLU A 249 9.09 54.08 22.00
N ALA A 250 9.31 54.40 23.28
CA ALA A 250 8.35 54.63 24.37
C ALA A 250 8.07 53.48 25.36
N ARG A 251 8.53 53.73 26.61
CA ARG A 251 8.17 53.09 27.90
C ARG A 251 8.75 51.69 28.18
N ARG A 252 9.92 51.70 28.82
CA ARG A 252 10.76 50.55 29.21
C ARG A 252 10.19 49.57 30.26
N THR A 253 9.00 49.76 30.82
CA THR A 253 8.54 48.94 31.96
C THR A 253 7.29 48.08 31.71
N ARG A 254 6.61 48.20 30.56
CA ARG A 254 5.33 47.48 30.30
C ARG A 254 5.43 46.28 29.35
N ASN A 255 6.59 46.07 28.70
CA ASN A 255 6.68 45.16 27.55
C ASN A 255 7.57 43.92 27.75
N GLU A 256 8.19 43.73 28.93
CA GLU A 256 9.03 42.54 29.21
C GLU A 256 8.27 41.22 29.03
N GLY A 257 6.98 41.17 29.40
CA GLY A 257 6.15 39.97 29.22
C GLY A 257 5.87 39.61 27.76
N ARG A 258 5.86 40.60 26.85
CA ARG A 258 5.68 40.39 25.40
C ARG A 258 7.00 39.98 24.74
N VAL A 259 8.13 40.48 25.23
CA VAL A 259 9.48 40.05 24.82
C VAL A 259 9.74 38.59 25.23
N ARG A 260 9.45 38.19 26.48
CA ARG A 260 9.56 36.78 26.92
C ARG A 260 8.63 35.85 26.14
N ARG A 261 7.43 36.33 25.77
CA ARG A 261 6.51 35.59 24.89
C ARG A 261 7.15 35.37 23.51
N LEU A 262 7.78 36.40 22.93
CA LEU A 262 8.48 36.31 21.65
C LEU A 262 9.73 35.42 21.70
N GLU A 263 10.46 35.40 22.82
CA GLU A 263 11.59 34.47 23.03
C GLU A 263 11.12 33.01 23.09
N ARG A 264 10.05 32.70 23.83
CA ARG A 264 9.44 31.36 23.81
C ARG A 264 8.98 30.95 22.41
N LEU A 265 8.38 31.87 21.67
CA LEU A 265 7.96 31.60 20.28
C LEU A 265 9.15 31.36 19.33
N ARG A 266 10.35 31.88 19.63
CA ARG A 266 11.58 31.54 18.90
C ARG A 266 12.08 30.15 19.24
N GLU A 267 12.04 29.76 20.50
CA GLU A 267 12.38 28.41 20.94
C GLU A 267 11.43 27.37 20.33
N ASP A 268 10.12 27.64 20.37
CA ASP A 268 9.09 26.81 19.74
C ASP A 268 9.32 26.68 18.23
N ARG A 269 9.85 27.72 17.56
CA ARG A 269 10.19 27.67 16.13
C ARG A 269 11.50 26.92 15.86
N ALA A 270 12.52 27.10 16.71
CA ALA A 270 13.79 26.39 16.59
C ALA A 270 13.61 24.87 16.79
N ALA A 271 12.67 24.48 17.66
CA ALA A 271 12.27 23.09 17.88
C ALA A 271 11.43 22.49 16.73
N ARG A 272 10.96 23.30 15.74
CA ARG A 272 10.12 22.85 14.62
C ARG A 272 10.88 22.25 13.42
N ARG A 273 12.21 22.08 13.46
CA ARG A 273 12.94 21.27 12.47
C ARG A 273 12.55 19.80 12.61
N ASP A 274 12.20 19.02 11.60
CA ASP A 274 12.11 19.17 10.15
C ASP A 274 10.87 18.37 9.73
N ARG A 275 9.89 18.98 9.03
CA ARG A 275 9.07 18.16 8.11
C ARG A 275 9.96 17.94 6.89
N LEU A 276 10.27 16.68 6.62
CA LEU A 276 10.71 16.26 5.29
C LEU A 276 9.67 16.81 4.31
N GLY A 277 10.09 17.73 3.44
CA GLY A 277 9.21 18.35 2.46
C GLY A 277 8.65 17.31 1.50
N GLN A 278 7.65 17.70 0.71
CA GLN A 278 7.25 16.92 -0.47
C GLN A 278 8.50 16.62 -1.31
N ILE A 279 8.86 15.35 -1.35
CA ILE A 279 10.04 14.90 -2.07
C ILE A 279 9.62 14.61 -3.50
N ASN A 280 10.05 15.46 -4.43
CA ASN A 280 9.89 15.19 -5.86
C ASN A 280 11.17 14.56 -6.40
N LEU A 281 11.15 13.24 -6.54
CA LEU A 281 12.18 12.48 -7.25
C LEU A 281 11.88 12.50 -8.76
N ASN A 282 12.89 12.85 -9.55
CA ASN A 282 12.83 12.72 -11.01
C ASN A 282 13.77 11.59 -11.44
N ILE A 283 13.26 10.62 -12.19
CA ILE A 283 14.06 9.55 -12.81
C ILE A 283 14.49 10.00 -14.20
N ASP A 284 15.75 9.75 -14.55
CA ASP A 284 16.28 9.99 -15.89
C ASP A 284 15.86 8.87 -16.85
N ALA A 285 14.97 9.19 -17.79
CA ALA A 285 14.55 8.25 -18.84
C ALA A 285 15.63 7.99 -19.91
N GLY A 286 16.82 8.60 -19.81
CA GLY A 286 17.93 8.38 -20.72
C GLY A 286 17.61 8.82 -22.16
N MET A 287 18.25 8.16 -23.12
CA MET A 287 18.00 8.46 -24.54
C MET A 287 16.67 7.85 -25.01
N LYS A 288 15.96 8.55 -25.91
CA LYS A 288 14.71 8.06 -26.51
C LYS A 288 14.94 6.72 -27.22
N SER A 289 14.30 5.66 -26.72
CA SER A 289 14.22 4.36 -27.40
C SER A 289 13.34 4.43 -28.66
N GLY A 290 13.47 3.42 -29.51
CA GLY A 290 12.54 3.19 -30.62
C GLY A 290 11.09 3.05 -30.14
N LYS A 291 10.11 3.21 -31.05
CA LYS A 291 8.68 3.13 -30.70
C LYS A 291 8.29 1.77 -30.12
N ILE A 292 8.88 0.70 -30.64
CA ILE A 292 8.72 -0.67 -30.15
C ILE A 292 9.88 -0.97 -29.21
N VAL A 293 9.57 -1.37 -27.99
CA VAL A 293 10.53 -1.78 -26.96
C VAL A 293 10.79 -3.28 -27.05
N ALA A 294 9.73 -4.09 -27.14
CA ALA A 294 9.81 -5.53 -27.38
C ALA A 294 8.58 -6.01 -28.16
N GLU A 295 8.79 -6.95 -29.08
CA GLU A 295 7.72 -7.62 -29.83
C GLU A 295 7.94 -9.14 -29.77
N LEU A 296 6.93 -9.85 -29.26
CA LEU A 296 6.89 -11.30 -29.15
C LEU A 296 5.84 -11.83 -30.13
N GLU A 297 6.24 -12.75 -31.00
CA GLU A 297 5.34 -13.40 -31.96
C GLU A 297 5.37 -14.93 -31.75
N LYS A 298 4.21 -15.49 -31.37
CA LYS A 298 3.99 -16.93 -31.09
C LYS A 298 5.08 -17.55 -30.21
N VAL A 299 5.47 -16.83 -29.17
CA VAL A 299 6.53 -17.27 -28.27
C VAL A 299 6.02 -18.37 -27.35
N SER A 300 6.73 -19.50 -27.32
CA SER A 300 6.50 -20.57 -26.35
C SER A 300 7.79 -20.94 -25.61
N LEU A 301 7.63 -21.29 -24.34
CA LEU A 301 8.70 -21.76 -23.47
C LEU A 301 8.15 -22.79 -22.48
N ALA A 302 8.80 -23.96 -22.42
CA ALA A 302 8.50 -25.00 -21.46
C ALA A 302 9.77 -25.43 -20.69
N PHE A 303 9.57 -25.91 -19.48
CA PHE A 303 10.62 -26.55 -18.67
C PHE A 303 10.20 -27.98 -18.34
N GLY A 304 10.78 -28.95 -19.06
CA GLY A 304 10.31 -30.33 -19.00
C GLY A 304 8.82 -30.38 -19.37
N ASP A 305 8.00 -30.92 -18.48
CA ASP A 305 6.55 -31.05 -18.69
C ASP A 305 5.76 -29.77 -18.34
N LYS A 306 6.40 -28.78 -17.69
CA LYS A 306 5.72 -27.55 -17.25
C LYS A 306 5.83 -26.46 -18.33
N ILE A 307 4.71 -26.19 -19.01
CA ILE A 307 4.60 -25.09 -19.96
C ILE A 307 4.47 -23.76 -19.21
N ILE A 308 5.39 -22.82 -19.45
CA ILE A 308 5.37 -21.49 -18.82
C ILE A 308 4.71 -20.46 -19.73
N VAL A 309 5.06 -20.47 -21.02
CA VAL A 309 4.49 -19.58 -22.03
C VAL A 309 4.08 -20.41 -23.23
N LYS A 310 2.88 -20.19 -23.76
CA LYS A 310 2.36 -20.84 -24.95
C LYS A 310 1.79 -19.84 -25.93
N ASP A 311 2.36 -19.80 -27.13
CA ASP A 311 1.92 -19.01 -28.28
C ASP A 311 1.63 -17.52 -27.97
N LEU A 312 2.45 -16.92 -27.09
CA LEU A 312 2.26 -15.53 -26.68
C LEU A 312 2.57 -14.57 -27.83
N ASN A 313 1.59 -13.72 -28.15
CA ASN A 313 1.74 -12.56 -29.01
C ASN A 313 1.57 -11.32 -28.16
N PHE A 314 2.63 -10.52 -28.03
CA PHE A 314 2.64 -9.35 -27.15
C PHE A 314 3.57 -8.28 -27.71
N ARG A 315 3.18 -7.01 -27.55
CA ARG A 315 3.97 -5.86 -28.02
C ARG A 315 4.05 -4.84 -26.91
N LEU A 316 5.27 -4.54 -26.48
CA LEU A 316 5.56 -3.47 -25.54
C LEU A 316 6.05 -2.24 -26.32
N LEU A 317 5.33 -1.13 -26.21
CA LEU A 317 5.66 0.15 -26.82
C LEU A 317 6.32 1.08 -25.80
N ARG A 318 6.95 2.14 -26.33
CA ARG A 318 7.61 3.14 -25.48
C ARG A 318 6.58 3.95 -24.71
N GLY A 319 6.73 3.96 -23.39
CA GLY A 319 5.85 4.68 -22.46
C GLY A 319 4.79 3.79 -21.82
N ASP A 320 4.69 2.54 -22.26
CA ASP A 320 3.79 1.55 -21.67
C ASP A 320 4.26 1.21 -20.26
N ARG A 321 3.28 0.92 -19.39
CA ARG A 321 3.50 0.55 -18.00
C ARG A 321 2.81 -0.78 -17.77
N LEU A 322 3.60 -1.83 -17.85
CA LEU A 322 3.15 -3.21 -17.81
C LEU A 322 3.26 -3.78 -16.39
N GLY A 323 2.14 -4.23 -15.84
CA GLY A 323 2.08 -5.00 -14.60
C GLY A 323 2.04 -6.50 -14.88
N LEU A 324 2.85 -7.28 -14.17
CA LEU A 324 2.84 -8.74 -14.24
C LEU A 324 2.19 -9.34 -12.98
N VAL A 325 0.98 -9.87 -13.14
CA VAL A 325 0.19 -10.44 -12.05
C VAL A 325 0.14 -11.97 -12.18
N GLY A 326 0.04 -12.69 -11.06
CA GLY A 326 -0.05 -14.15 -11.04
C GLY A 326 0.53 -14.77 -9.77
N HIS A 327 0.23 -16.05 -9.57
CA HIS A 327 0.73 -16.84 -8.43
C HIS A 327 2.24 -17.04 -8.50
N ASN A 328 2.84 -17.34 -7.36
CA ASN A 328 4.27 -17.63 -7.29
C ASN A 328 4.61 -18.89 -8.10
N GLY A 329 5.73 -18.85 -8.83
CA GLY A 329 6.16 -19.97 -9.67
C GLY A 329 5.39 -20.15 -10.99
N VAL A 330 4.55 -19.19 -11.40
CA VAL A 330 3.92 -19.20 -12.74
C VAL A 330 4.92 -18.86 -13.86
N GLY A 331 6.03 -18.21 -13.50
CA GLY A 331 7.12 -17.88 -14.44
C GLY A 331 7.26 -16.39 -14.77
N LYS A 332 6.78 -15.46 -13.94
CA LYS A 332 6.91 -14.00 -14.15
C LYS A 332 8.35 -13.57 -14.48
N SER A 333 9.33 -13.88 -13.63
CA SER A 333 10.74 -13.52 -13.88
C SER A 333 11.32 -14.22 -15.13
N THR A 334 10.76 -15.38 -15.50
CA THR A 334 11.13 -16.06 -16.77
C THR A 334 10.55 -15.30 -17.97
N LEU A 335 9.30 -14.86 -17.89
CA LEU A 335 8.65 -14.04 -18.91
C LEU A 335 9.38 -12.71 -19.11
N ILE A 336 9.78 -12.05 -18.01
CA ILE A 336 10.63 -10.86 -18.08
C ILE A 336 11.95 -11.18 -18.78
N SER A 337 12.60 -12.30 -18.44
CA SER A 337 13.85 -12.71 -19.08
C SER A 337 13.69 -12.98 -20.58
N LEU A 338 12.54 -13.48 -21.02
CA LEU A 338 12.17 -13.61 -22.44
C LEU A 338 11.99 -12.24 -23.09
N ILE A 339 11.19 -11.35 -22.48
CA ILE A 339 10.92 -10.00 -23.00
C ILE A 339 12.22 -9.20 -23.16
N LEU A 340 13.18 -9.36 -22.25
CA LEU A 340 14.48 -8.69 -22.31
C LEU A 340 15.49 -9.39 -23.24
N GLY A 341 15.13 -10.50 -23.87
CA GLY A 341 16.01 -11.30 -24.74
C GLY A 341 17.19 -11.96 -24.02
N LYS A 342 17.19 -11.99 -22.67
CA LYS A 342 18.20 -12.69 -21.86
C LYS A 342 18.04 -14.21 -21.97
N ARG A 343 16.86 -14.67 -22.36
CA ARG A 343 16.53 -16.08 -22.57
C ARG A 343 15.94 -16.26 -23.96
N GLN A 344 16.36 -17.33 -24.65
CA GLN A 344 15.78 -17.72 -25.93
C GLN A 344 14.47 -18.50 -25.71
N PRO A 345 13.46 -18.29 -26.55
CA PRO A 345 12.25 -19.10 -26.55
C PRO A 345 12.50 -20.46 -27.22
N ASP A 346 11.68 -21.46 -26.90
CA ASP A 346 11.73 -22.77 -27.58
C ASP A 346 11.11 -22.69 -28.97
N SER A 347 10.09 -21.84 -29.14
CA SER A 347 9.47 -21.51 -30.42
C SER A 347 9.03 -20.05 -30.47
N GLY A 348 8.89 -19.51 -31.69
CA GLY A 348 8.49 -18.12 -31.92
C GLY A 348 9.67 -17.18 -32.06
N THR A 349 9.40 -15.88 -32.17
CA THR A 349 10.44 -14.86 -32.37
C THR A 349 10.27 -13.69 -31.41
N ILE A 350 11.39 -13.19 -30.90
CA ILE A 350 11.47 -12.02 -30.02
C ILE A 350 12.29 -10.96 -30.75
N LYS A 351 11.73 -9.77 -30.95
CA LYS A 351 12.41 -8.61 -31.52
C LYS A 351 12.52 -7.53 -30.46
N LEU A 352 13.75 -7.12 -30.16
CA LEU A 352 14.02 -6.01 -29.24
C LEU A 352 14.12 -4.68 -30.00
N GLY A 353 13.68 -3.61 -29.34
CA GLY A 353 13.84 -2.25 -29.81
C GLY A 353 15.31 -1.80 -29.88
N THR A 354 15.57 -0.73 -30.64
CA THR A 354 16.89 -0.11 -30.73
C THR A 354 17.13 0.88 -29.58
N ASN A 355 18.40 1.03 -29.16
CA ASN A 355 18.85 1.95 -28.10
C ASN A 355 18.19 1.71 -26.73
N LEU A 356 17.96 0.46 -26.35
CA LEU A 356 17.43 0.13 -25.03
C LEU A 356 18.51 0.31 -23.94
N GLN A 357 18.20 1.14 -22.95
CA GLN A 357 18.95 1.31 -21.71
C GLN A 357 18.11 0.71 -20.59
N ILE A 358 18.41 -0.54 -20.26
CA ILE A 358 17.58 -1.36 -19.37
C ILE A 358 18.15 -1.29 -17.96
N ALA A 359 17.35 -0.78 -17.02
CA ALA A 359 17.62 -0.87 -15.58
C ALA A 359 16.77 -1.99 -14.98
N TYR A 360 17.42 -2.97 -14.35
CA TYR A 360 16.76 -4.15 -13.77
C TYR A 360 16.98 -4.19 -12.26
N PHE A 361 15.90 -4.22 -11.49
CA PHE A 361 15.91 -4.43 -10.05
C PHE A 361 15.65 -5.92 -9.76
N ASP A 362 16.68 -6.61 -9.24
CA ASP A 362 16.63 -8.00 -8.82
C ASP A 362 16.97 -8.08 -7.32
N GLN A 363 16.09 -8.65 -6.50
CA GLN A 363 16.35 -8.87 -5.07
C GLN A 363 17.60 -9.72 -4.81
N LEU A 364 17.99 -10.60 -5.74
CA LEU A 364 19.08 -11.56 -5.52
C LEU A 364 20.44 -11.13 -6.10
N ARG A 365 20.49 -10.19 -7.05
CA ARG A 365 21.74 -9.84 -7.77
C ARG A 365 22.36 -8.51 -7.36
N ALA A 366 21.60 -7.64 -6.70
CA ALA A 366 22.11 -6.34 -6.26
C ALA A 366 22.73 -6.44 -4.84
N GLN A 367 23.74 -7.28 -4.66
CA GLN A 367 24.52 -7.25 -3.41
C GLN A 367 25.30 -5.93 -3.36
N LEU A 368 24.87 -5.05 -2.47
CA LEU A 368 25.64 -3.87 -2.10
C LEU A 368 26.93 -4.32 -1.40
N ASP A 369 28.03 -3.65 -1.68
CA ASP A 369 29.29 -3.89 -0.97
C ASP A 369 29.12 -3.46 0.50
N PRO A 370 29.16 -4.39 1.46
CA PRO A 370 28.86 -4.09 2.86
C PRO A 370 29.85 -3.10 3.49
N ASN A 371 31.05 -2.97 2.91
CA ASN A 371 32.11 -2.12 3.43
C ASN A 371 32.05 -0.68 2.91
N LYS A 372 31.32 -0.42 1.83
CA LYS A 372 31.17 0.93 1.28
C LYS A 372 30.17 1.74 2.10
N THR A 373 30.34 3.05 2.09
CA THR A 373 29.35 3.97 2.66
C THR A 373 28.13 4.10 1.73
N VAL A 374 26.99 4.49 2.30
CA VAL A 374 25.76 4.79 1.55
C VAL A 374 26.04 5.78 0.39
N ALA A 375 26.76 6.87 0.65
CA ALA A 375 27.15 7.84 -0.38
C ALA A 375 28.01 7.21 -1.50
N GLU A 376 29.06 6.47 -1.14
CA GLU A 376 29.96 5.85 -2.12
C GLU A 376 29.27 4.79 -3.00
N THR A 377 28.22 4.13 -2.50
CA THR A 377 27.48 3.15 -3.31
C THR A 377 26.69 3.77 -4.45
N ILE A 378 26.27 5.03 -4.32
CA ILE A 378 25.54 5.76 -5.36
C ILE A 378 26.52 6.44 -6.31
N SER A 379 27.48 7.19 -5.78
CA SER A 379 28.47 7.93 -6.57
C SER A 379 29.89 7.63 -6.07
N PRO A 380 30.56 6.60 -6.62
CA PRO A 380 31.91 6.26 -6.20
C PRO A 380 32.89 7.37 -6.59
N GLY A 381 33.35 8.14 -5.59
CA GLY A 381 34.38 9.17 -5.75
C GLY A 381 33.91 10.56 -6.18
N SER A 382 32.60 10.85 -6.15
CA SER A 382 32.06 12.18 -6.45
C SER A 382 30.96 12.57 -5.45
N GLU A 383 31.01 13.80 -4.96
CA GLU A 383 29.96 14.39 -4.12
C GLU A 383 28.73 14.84 -4.93
N TRP A 384 28.83 14.80 -6.26
CA TRP A 384 27.78 15.20 -7.19
C TRP A 384 27.30 14.01 -8.00
N ILE A 385 25.99 14.00 -8.26
CA ILE A 385 25.31 13.06 -9.14
C ILE A 385 24.56 13.83 -10.23
N GLU A 386 24.55 13.29 -11.43
CA GLU A 386 23.81 13.85 -12.56
C GLU A 386 22.58 12.98 -12.79
N VAL A 387 21.39 13.55 -12.58
CA VAL A 387 20.10 12.86 -12.72
C VAL A 387 19.18 13.75 -13.55
N GLY A 388 18.70 13.25 -14.69
CA GLY A 388 17.76 13.97 -15.55
C GLY A 388 18.38 15.23 -16.16
N GLY A 389 19.68 15.21 -16.45
CA GLY A 389 20.42 16.38 -16.93
C GLY A 389 20.65 17.49 -15.89
N SER A 390 20.37 17.23 -14.61
CA SER A 390 20.61 18.16 -13.51
C SER A 390 21.67 17.63 -12.55
N LYS A 391 22.62 18.48 -12.16
CA LYS A 391 23.61 18.14 -11.13
C LYS A 391 23.03 18.41 -9.75
N LYS A 392 22.92 17.36 -8.94
CA LYS A 392 22.50 17.42 -7.53
C LYS A 392 23.65 16.97 -6.62
N HIS A 393 23.71 17.54 -5.42
CA HIS A 393 24.62 17.08 -4.37
C HIS A 393 24.11 15.76 -3.79
N ILE A 394 25.03 14.83 -3.48
CA ILE A 394 24.68 13.48 -3.04
C ILE A 394 23.86 13.46 -1.74
N MET A 395 24.14 14.37 -0.81
CA MET A 395 23.40 14.46 0.45
C MET A 395 21.96 14.95 0.24
N ALA A 396 21.74 15.81 -0.75
CA ALA A 396 20.39 16.25 -1.11
C ALA A 396 19.63 15.10 -1.79
N TYR A 397 20.28 14.39 -2.73
CA TYR A 397 19.72 13.23 -3.39
C TYR A 397 19.37 12.10 -2.41
N LEU A 398 20.27 11.76 -1.49
CA LEU A 398 19.99 10.78 -0.43
C LEU A 398 18.89 11.26 0.52
N GLY A 399 18.82 12.56 0.79
CA GLY A 399 17.72 13.17 1.52
C GLY A 399 16.37 12.94 0.84
N ASP A 400 16.33 13.00 -0.49
CA ASP A 400 15.14 12.66 -1.28
C ASP A 400 14.74 11.18 -1.06
N PHE A 401 15.67 10.25 -0.84
CA PHE A 401 15.34 8.85 -0.46
C PHE A 401 15.16 8.64 1.06
N LEU A 402 14.85 9.72 1.79
CA LEU A 402 14.63 9.70 3.24
C LEU A 402 15.86 9.22 4.05
N PHE A 403 17.07 9.38 3.52
CA PHE A 403 18.32 9.16 4.26
C PHE A 403 18.79 10.47 4.90
N PRO A 404 18.82 10.58 6.23
CA PRO A 404 19.36 11.76 6.89
C PRO A 404 20.88 11.89 6.63
N PRO A 405 21.44 13.12 6.64
CA PRO A 405 22.86 13.34 6.30
C PRO A 405 23.84 12.53 7.16
N ARG A 406 23.49 12.25 8.42
CA ARG A 406 24.31 11.41 9.31
C ARG A 406 24.41 9.96 8.84
N ARG A 407 23.36 9.43 8.20
CA ARG A 407 23.30 8.05 7.68
C ARG A 407 24.06 7.88 6.37
N ALA A 408 24.27 8.95 5.60
CA ALA A 408 24.95 8.90 4.30
C ALA A 408 26.40 8.40 4.37
N ASN A 409 27.07 8.58 5.51
CA ASN A 409 28.47 8.18 5.72
C ASN A 409 28.60 6.85 6.49
N VAL A 410 27.48 6.16 6.77
CA VAL A 410 27.49 4.89 7.50
C VAL A 410 27.75 3.73 6.51
N PRO A 411 28.46 2.66 6.92
CA PRO A 411 28.62 1.47 6.08
C PRO A 411 27.29 0.78 5.80
N VAL A 412 27.15 0.19 4.62
CA VAL A 412 25.93 -0.55 4.22
C VAL A 412 25.61 -1.72 5.16
N SER A 413 26.62 -2.33 5.80
CA SER A 413 26.43 -3.38 6.79
C SER A 413 25.47 -2.99 7.92
N ASN A 414 25.43 -1.71 8.30
CA ASN A 414 24.65 -1.22 9.44
C ASN A 414 23.23 -0.77 9.06
N LEU A 415 22.87 -0.86 7.78
CA LEU A 415 21.53 -0.55 7.31
C LEU A 415 20.57 -1.72 7.58
N SER A 416 19.33 -1.38 7.92
CA SER A 416 18.24 -2.36 7.96
C SER A 416 17.90 -2.89 6.56
N GLY A 417 17.17 -4.01 6.46
CA GLY A 417 16.74 -4.56 5.17
C GLY A 417 16.01 -3.54 4.30
N GLY A 418 15.04 -2.82 4.87
CA GLY A 418 14.33 -1.75 4.17
C GLY A 418 15.20 -0.54 3.80
N GLU A 419 16.17 -0.16 4.64
CA GLU A 419 17.17 0.84 4.26
C GLU A 419 18.04 0.38 3.09
N ARG A 420 18.44 -0.90 3.05
CA ARG A 420 19.21 -1.45 1.93
C ARG A 420 18.39 -1.44 0.63
N ASN A 421 17.11 -1.82 0.67
CA ASN A 421 16.23 -1.76 -0.50
C ASN A 421 16.05 -0.33 -1.01
N ARG A 422 15.87 0.65 -0.12
CA ARG A 422 15.80 2.07 -0.51
C ARG A 422 17.09 2.56 -1.16
N LEU A 423 18.24 2.14 -0.63
CA LEU A 423 19.54 2.48 -1.22
C LEU A 423 19.72 1.85 -2.61
N LEU A 424 19.22 0.62 -2.81
CA LEU A 424 19.21 -0.04 -4.11
C LEU A 424 18.34 0.72 -5.12
N LEU A 425 17.15 1.16 -4.71
CA LEU A 425 16.28 2.00 -5.55
C LEU A 425 16.94 3.34 -5.89
N ALA A 426 17.58 4.00 -4.91
CA ALA A 426 18.33 5.23 -5.14
C ALA A 426 19.47 5.03 -6.15
N ARG A 427 20.20 3.93 -6.04
CA ARG A 427 21.27 3.60 -7.00
C ARG A 427 20.70 3.28 -8.39
N LEU A 428 19.54 2.64 -8.48
CA LEU A 428 18.88 2.32 -9.75
C LEU A 428 18.42 3.60 -10.46
N PHE A 429 17.78 4.52 -9.73
CA PHE A 429 17.24 5.77 -10.27
C PHE A 429 18.32 6.82 -10.58
N ALA A 430 19.53 6.61 -10.08
CA ALA A 430 20.70 7.39 -10.48
C ALA A 430 21.20 7.07 -11.90
N LEU A 431 20.88 5.89 -12.44
CA LEU A 431 21.32 5.47 -13.76
C LEU A 431 20.27 5.85 -14.81
N PRO A 432 20.67 6.43 -15.96
CA PRO A 432 19.73 6.71 -17.04
C PRO A 432 19.21 5.40 -17.65
N ALA A 433 17.90 5.24 -17.69
CA ALA A 433 17.25 4.06 -18.23
C ALA A 433 15.95 4.43 -18.94
N ASN A 434 15.72 3.89 -20.13
CA ASN A 434 14.47 4.09 -20.88
C ASN A 434 13.49 2.90 -20.76
N LEU A 435 13.97 1.77 -20.22
CA LEU A 435 13.17 0.64 -19.78
C LEU A 435 13.57 0.29 -18.34
N LEU A 436 12.62 0.45 -17.42
CA LEU A 436 12.78 0.11 -16.02
C LEU A 436 12.04 -1.20 -15.73
N VAL A 437 12.72 -2.15 -15.11
CA VAL A 437 12.15 -3.44 -14.72
C VAL A 437 12.29 -3.60 -13.23
N LEU A 438 11.17 -3.70 -12.52
CA LEU A 438 11.12 -3.81 -11.07
C LEU A 438 10.45 -5.14 -10.68
N ASP A 439 11.23 -6.08 -10.16
CA ASP A 439 10.72 -7.37 -9.66
C ASP A 439 10.54 -7.30 -8.14
N GLU A 440 9.28 -7.20 -7.68
CA GLU A 440 8.86 -7.05 -6.28
C GLU A 440 9.59 -5.90 -5.52
N PRO A 441 9.51 -4.64 -6.02
CA PRO A 441 10.21 -3.51 -5.41
C PRO A 441 9.55 -3.06 -4.09
N THR A 442 8.32 -3.47 -3.83
CA THR A 442 7.52 -3.09 -2.65
C THR A 442 7.92 -3.83 -1.39
N ASN A 443 8.67 -4.93 -1.51
CA ASN A 443 9.06 -5.74 -0.36
C ASN A 443 10.00 -4.96 0.57
N ASP A 444 9.75 -5.09 1.87
CA ASP A 444 10.53 -4.49 2.95
C ASP A 444 10.60 -2.95 2.93
N LEU A 445 9.77 -2.28 2.12
CA LEU A 445 9.62 -0.83 2.14
C LEU A 445 8.54 -0.41 3.14
N ASP A 446 8.79 0.70 3.84
CA ASP A 446 7.75 1.32 4.65
C ASP A 446 6.74 2.12 3.82
N ILE A 447 5.61 2.46 4.42
CA ILE A 447 4.49 3.15 3.72
C ILE A 447 4.99 4.45 3.07
N ASP A 448 5.73 5.28 3.81
CA ASP A 448 6.30 6.53 3.29
C ASP A 448 7.21 6.29 2.07
N SER A 449 8.00 5.22 2.08
CA SER A 449 8.89 4.89 0.96
C SER A 449 8.14 4.25 -0.22
N LEU A 450 7.06 3.53 0.04
CA LEU A 450 6.16 3.01 -0.98
C LEU A 450 5.45 4.15 -1.71
N GLU A 451 4.91 5.13 -0.97
CA GLU A 451 4.29 6.33 -1.54
C GLU A 451 5.28 7.13 -2.38
N LEU A 452 6.50 7.30 -1.87
CA LEU A 452 7.57 7.96 -2.61
C LEU A 452 7.90 7.22 -3.91
N LEU A 453 8.05 5.90 -3.86
CA LEU A 453 8.30 5.06 -5.03
C LEU A 453 7.15 5.17 -6.03
N GLU A 454 5.91 5.11 -5.57
CA GLU A 454 4.69 5.23 -6.35
C GLU A 454 4.64 6.56 -7.12
N GLN A 455 4.80 7.68 -6.41
CA GLN A 455 4.83 9.02 -7.02
C GLN A 455 5.98 9.17 -8.03
N THR A 456 7.14 8.57 -7.74
CA THR A 456 8.29 8.62 -8.63
C THR A 456 8.02 7.84 -9.92
N LEU A 457 7.43 6.64 -9.82
CA LEU A 457 7.09 5.81 -10.98
C LEU A 457 5.91 6.39 -11.77
N GLN A 458 4.92 7.01 -11.11
CA GLN A 458 3.85 7.75 -11.77
C GLN A 458 4.38 8.84 -12.70
N ASN A 459 5.44 9.54 -12.31
CA ASN A 459 6.04 10.61 -13.11
C ASN A 459 7.12 10.14 -14.09
N TYR A 460 7.46 8.85 -14.11
CA TYR A 460 8.51 8.32 -14.99
C TYR A 460 8.08 8.32 -16.47
N PRO A 461 8.81 9.01 -17.37
CA PRO A 461 8.40 9.12 -18.78
C PRO A 461 8.90 7.95 -19.66
N GLY A 462 9.66 7.01 -19.10
CA GLY A 462 10.13 5.82 -19.81
C GLY A 462 9.11 4.68 -19.80
N THR A 463 9.57 3.49 -20.21
CA THR A 463 8.75 2.26 -20.23
C THR A 463 8.97 1.49 -18.94
N LEU A 464 7.92 0.97 -18.32
CA LEU A 464 7.98 0.29 -17.03
C LEU A 464 7.45 -1.14 -17.15
N ILE A 465 8.19 -2.11 -16.59
CA ILE A 465 7.70 -3.45 -16.29
C ILE A 465 7.75 -3.63 -14.78
N LEU A 466 6.59 -3.89 -14.18
CA LEU A 466 6.42 -3.98 -12.74
C LEU A 466 5.87 -5.35 -12.34
N VAL A 467 6.56 -6.01 -11.42
CA VAL A 467 6.04 -7.16 -10.68
C VAL A 467 5.84 -6.69 -9.25
N SER A 468 4.61 -6.78 -8.74
CA SER A 468 4.33 -6.53 -7.33
C SER A 468 3.12 -7.34 -6.90
N HIS A 469 3.07 -7.63 -5.60
CA HIS A 469 1.87 -8.12 -4.93
C HIS A 469 1.01 -7.02 -4.29
N ASP A 470 1.47 -5.75 -4.24
CA ASP A 470 0.66 -4.63 -3.76
C ASP A 470 -0.34 -4.18 -4.84
N ARG A 471 -1.63 -4.42 -4.57
CA ARG A 471 -2.74 -4.13 -5.48
C ARG A 471 -2.93 -2.64 -5.73
N ARG A 472 -2.87 -1.83 -4.67
CA ARG A 472 -3.05 -0.37 -4.77
C ARG A 472 -1.89 0.26 -5.54
N PHE A 473 -0.68 -0.25 -5.32
CA PHE A 473 0.49 0.18 -6.08
C PHE A 473 0.40 -0.19 -7.57
N LEU A 474 -0.08 -1.39 -7.91
CA LEU A 474 -0.34 -1.76 -9.31
C LEU A 474 -1.40 -0.85 -9.93
N ASP A 475 -2.54 -0.64 -9.27
CA ASP A 475 -3.63 0.21 -9.77
C ASP A 475 -3.19 1.65 -10.05
N ASN A 476 -2.30 2.18 -9.22
CA ASN A 476 -1.87 3.58 -9.30
C ASN A 476 -0.72 3.82 -10.29
N VAL A 477 0.03 2.78 -10.69
CA VAL A 477 1.26 2.92 -11.49
C VAL A 477 1.12 2.34 -12.90
N VAL A 478 0.40 1.23 -13.05
CA VAL A 478 0.34 0.40 -14.26
C VAL A 478 -0.83 0.84 -15.16
N THR A 479 -0.64 0.72 -16.47
CA THR A 479 -1.69 1.01 -17.47
C THR A 479 -2.28 -0.26 -18.10
N GLU A 480 -1.53 -1.36 -18.05
CA GLU A 480 -1.91 -2.65 -18.60
C GLU A 480 -1.36 -3.80 -17.76
N VAL A 481 -2.14 -4.86 -17.56
CA VAL A 481 -1.75 -6.05 -16.80
C VAL A 481 -1.65 -7.26 -17.73
N LEU A 482 -0.55 -7.98 -17.65
CA LEU A 482 -0.38 -9.29 -18.28
C LEU A 482 -0.48 -10.38 -17.21
N ALA A 483 -1.52 -11.20 -17.31
CA ALA A 483 -1.87 -12.20 -16.32
C ALA A 483 -2.00 -13.61 -16.93
N PRO A 484 -1.65 -14.67 -16.18
CA PRO A 484 -1.79 -16.04 -16.62
C PRO A 484 -3.24 -16.52 -16.47
N GLU A 485 -3.76 -17.21 -17.47
CA GLU A 485 -5.06 -17.92 -17.42
C GLU A 485 -4.90 -19.44 -17.19
N GLY A 486 -3.67 -19.91 -16.98
CA GLY A 486 -3.33 -21.32 -16.82
C GLY A 486 -2.80 -21.96 -18.11
N ASN A 487 -2.19 -23.15 -17.98
CA ASN A 487 -1.57 -23.90 -19.08
C ASN A 487 -0.59 -23.10 -19.95
N GLY A 488 0.08 -22.11 -19.35
CA GLY A 488 1.03 -21.22 -20.04
C GLY A 488 0.40 -20.15 -20.93
N LEU A 489 -0.92 -19.97 -20.89
CA LEU A 489 -1.60 -18.89 -21.61
C LEU A 489 -1.51 -17.59 -20.81
N TRP A 490 -1.02 -16.53 -21.44
CA TRP A 490 -0.96 -15.19 -20.89
C TRP A 490 -1.87 -14.27 -21.68
N ARG A 491 -2.64 -13.43 -20.99
CA ARG A 491 -3.52 -12.44 -21.60
C ARG A 491 -3.27 -11.06 -21.04
N GLU A 492 -3.36 -10.10 -21.95
CA GLU A 492 -3.24 -8.67 -21.68
C GLU A 492 -4.62 -8.10 -21.36
N TYR A 493 -4.66 -7.25 -20.34
CA TYR A 493 -5.85 -6.54 -19.88
C TYR A 493 -5.49 -5.07 -19.74
N VAL A 494 -6.38 -4.18 -20.20
CA VAL A 494 -6.22 -2.74 -20.04
C VAL A 494 -6.65 -2.35 -18.62
N GLY A 495 -5.86 -1.50 -17.97
CA GLY A 495 -6.11 -1.03 -16.62
C GLY A 495 -5.20 -1.65 -15.56
N GLY A 496 -5.59 -1.45 -14.30
CA GLY A 496 -4.86 -1.92 -13.13
C GLY A 496 -5.17 -3.36 -12.72
N TYR A 497 -4.74 -3.72 -11.52
CA TYR A 497 -5.10 -4.98 -10.87
C TYR A 497 -6.62 -5.10 -10.66
N SER A 498 -7.26 -4.03 -10.17
CA SER A 498 -8.70 -4.01 -9.91
C SER A 498 -9.50 -4.25 -11.19
N ASP A 499 -9.11 -3.64 -12.32
CA ASP A 499 -9.75 -3.88 -13.61
C ASP A 499 -9.62 -5.33 -14.05
N TRP A 500 -8.41 -5.90 -13.97
CA TRP A 500 -8.19 -7.31 -14.26
C TRP A 500 -9.09 -8.24 -13.42
N GLN A 501 -9.26 -7.94 -12.13
CA GLN A 501 -10.12 -8.73 -11.25
C GLN A 501 -11.60 -8.70 -11.68
N HIS A 502 -12.09 -7.56 -12.19
CA HIS A 502 -13.45 -7.46 -12.73
C HIS A 502 -13.62 -8.22 -14.05
N TYR A 503 -12.59 -8.21 -14.90
CA TYR A 503 -12.59 -8.94 -16.17
C TYR A 503 -12.33 -10.44 -16.04
N LYS A 504 -11.76 -10.90 -14.91
CA LYS A 504 -11.53 -12.32 -14.65
C LYS A 504 -12.89 -13.03 -14.76
N PRO A 505 -13.13 -13.85 -15.80
CA PRO A 505 -14.34 -14.64 -15.84
C PRO A 505 -14.30 -15.49 -14.59
N LYS A 506 -15.30 -15.35 -13.71
CA LYS A 506 -15.46 -16.25 -12.56
C LYS A 506 -15.44 -17.66 -13.15
N VAL A 507 -14.34 -18.36 -12.96
CA VAL A 507 -14.24 -19.77 -13.27
C VAL A 507 -15.15 -20.41 -12.24
N GLU A 508 -16.45 -20.46 -12.55
CA GLU A 508 -17.35 -21.38 -11.89
C GLU A 508 -16.66 -22.73 -11.95
N SER A 509 -16.38 -23.26 -10.77
CA SER A 509 -15.87 -24.58 -10.51
C SER A 509 -16.73 -25.60 -11.24
N ALA A 510 -16.37 -25.88 -12.49
CA ALA A 510 -16.90 -26.97 -13.30
C ALA A 510 -16.29 -28.28 -12.80
N VAL A 511 -16.47 -28.58 -11.51
CA VAL A 511 -16.18 -29.87 -10.91
C VAL A 511 -17.41 -30.29 -10.11
N LYS A 512 -18.35 -30.90 -10.84
CA LYS A 512 -19.39 -31.87 -10.44
C LYS A 512 -20.73 -31.57 -11.13
N LYS A 513 -20.85 -32.06 -12.37
CA LYS A 513 -22.10 -32.59 -12.95
C LYS A 513 -21.77 -33.32 -14.26
N ALA A 514 -21.02 -34.41 -14.13
CA ALA A 514 -21.24 -35.56 -14.99
C ALA A 514 -22.23 -36.47 -14.24
N GLU A 515 -23.15 -37.08 -14.97
CA GLU A 515 -24.32 -37.85 -14.49
C GLU A 515 -25.50 -36.99 -13.98
N ILE A 516 -26.27 -36.45 -14.92
CA ILE A 516 -27.56 -37.03 -15.35
C ILE A 516 -27.80 -36.47 -16.75
N ALA A 517 -27.66 -37.35 -17.75
CA ALA A 517 -28.15 -37.08 -19.08
C ALA A 517 -29.67 -37.27 -19.05
N ASP A 518 -30.42 -36.17 -19.07
CA ASP A 518 -31.71 -36.17 -19.74
C ASP A 518 -32.09 -34.80 -20.30
N LYS A 519 -32.68 -34.87 -21.49
CA LYS A 519 -32.97 -33.78 -22.41
C LYS A 519 -33.85 -32.69 -21.79
N VAL A 520 -33.30 -31.49 -21.58
CA VAL A 520 -34.05 -30.23 -21.72
C VAL A 520 -33.12 -29.18 -22.32
N VAL A 521 -33.45 -28.71 -23.52
CA VAL A 521 -32.79 -27.57 -24.17
C VAL A 521 -33.14 -26.30 -23.38
N PRO A 522 -32.18 -25.56 -22.79
CA PRO A 522 -32.45 -24.25 -22.25
C PRO A 522 -32.29 -23.21 -23.37
N LYS A 523 -33.35 -22.45 -23.64
CA LYS A 523 -33.31 -21.25 -24.48
C LYS A 523 -32.30 -20.26 -23.89
N LYS A 524 -31.34 -19.81 -24.71
CA LYS A 524 -30.49 -18.65 -24.41
C LYS A 524 -31.34 -17.47 -23.94
N PRO A 525 -31.03 -16.81 -22.80
CA PRO A 525 -31.65 -15.54 -22.46
C PRO A 525 -31.23 -14.52 -23.52
N LYS A 526 -32.21 -13.89 -24.16
CA LYS A 526 -31.97 -12.78 -25.10
C LYS A 526 -31.30 -11.65 -24.32
N GLN A 527 -30.10 -11.28 -24.72
CA GLN A 527 -29.49 -10.01 -24.34
C GLN A 527 -30.47 -8.90 -24.69
N THR A 528 -31.05 -8.27 -23.67
CA THR A 528 -31.83 -7.04 -23.82
C THR A 528 -30.88 -5.97 -24.30
N LYS A 529 -31.05 -5.53 -25.55
CA LYS A 529 -30.35 -4.36 -26.09
C LYS A 529 -30.64 -3.18 -25.16
N ILE A 530 -29.60 -2.71 -24.48
CA ILE A 530 -29.66 -1.47 -23.71
C ILE A 530 -29.83 -0.36 -24.75
N LYS A 531 -31.05 0.17 -24.84
CA LYS A 531 -31.37 1.35 -25.65
C LYS A 531 -32.03 2.35 -24.71
N LEU A 532 -31.54 3.59 -24.73
CA LEU A 532 -32.22 4.71 -24.11
C LEU A 532 -33.66 4.79 -24.63
N SER A 533 -34.61 4.94 -23.72
CA SER A 533 -36.00 5.21 -24.09
C SER A 533 -36.13 6.62 -24.66
N TYR A 534 -37.19 6.87 -25.44
CA TYR A 534 -37.47 8.21 -25.98
C TYR A 534 -37.58 9.29 -24.88
N LYS A 535 -38.04 8.89 -23.68
CA LYS A 535 -38.11 9.78 -22.52
C LYS A 535 -36.72 10.13 -21.97
N GLU A 536 -35.84 9.14 -21.84
CA GLU A 536 -34.46 9.32 -21.34
C GLU A 536 -33.59 10.14 -22.32
N ASN A 537 -33.77 9.98 -23.64
CA ASN A 537 -33.07 10.83 -24.61
C ASN A 537 -33.50 12.30 -24.51
N LYS A 538 -34.81 12.54 -24.37
CA LYS A 538 -35.33 13.90 -24.20
C LYS A 538 -34.86 14.51 -22.88
N GLU A 539 -34.79 13.70 -21.82
CA GLU A 539 -34.28 14.10 -20.50
C GLU A 539 -32.79 14.53 -20.61
N LEU A 540 -31.94 13.71 -21.25
CA LEU A 540 -30.52 14.02 -21.48
C LEU A 540 -30.33 15.32 -22.28
N GLU A 541 -31.17 15.58 -23.28
CA GLU A 541 -31.12 16.83 -24.06
C GLU A 541 -31.52 18.08 -23.23
N THR A 542 -32.43 17.93 -22.26
CA THR A 542 -32.95 19.06 -21.46
C THR A 542 -32.18 19.33 -20.16
N LEU A 543 -31.50 18.33 -19.59
CA LEU A 543 -30.78 18.46 -18.31
C LEU A 543 -29.70 19.56 -18.31
N PRO A 544 -28.90 19.76 -19.37
CA PRO A 544 -27.91 20.84 -19.40
C PRO A 544 -28.54 22.24 -19.30
N GLU A 545 -29.67 22.48 -19.96
CA GLU A 545 -30.39 23.75 -19.87
C GLU A 545 -30.98 23.97 -18.47
N HIS A 546 -31.45 22.91 -17.83
CA HIS A 546 -31.97 22.97 -16.46
C HIS A 546 -30.87 23.24 -15.43
N LEU A 547 -29.73 22.55 -15.54
CA LEU A 547 -28.56 22.76 -14.69
C LEU A 547 -28.03 24.19 -14.78
N MET A 548 -27.95 24.76 -15.99
CA MET A 548 -27.55 26.16 -16.17
C MET A 548 -28.50 27.15 -15.46
N GLN A 549 -29.80 26.86 -15.43
CA GLN A 549 -30.77 27.71 -14.73
C GLN A 549 -30.59 27.63 -13.21
N LEU A 550 -30.46 26.41 -12.66
CA LEU A 550 -30.26 26.20 -11.22
C LEU A 550 -28.94 26.80 -10.74
N GLU A 551 -27.87 26.70 -11.53
CA GLU A 551 -26.58 27.31 -11.23
C GLU A 551 -26.63 28.83 -11.25
N ALA A 552 -27.36 29.43 -12.21
CA ALA A 552 -27.57 30.87 -12.25
C ALA A 552 -28.35 31.37 -11.03
N GLU A 553 -29.41 30.65 -10.62
CA GLU A 553 -30.18 30.97 -9.41
C GLU A 553 -29.34 30.84 -8.14
N ARG A 554 -28.50 29.81 -8.02
CA ARG A 554 -27.54 29.65 -6.92
C ARG A 554 -26.57 30.83 -6.86
N ASP A 555 -25.98 31.21 -8.00
CA ASP A 555 -24.97 32.27 -8.05
C ASP A 555 -25.57 33.65 -7.75
N GLU A 556 -26.81 33.90 -8.17
CA GLU A 556 -27.57 35.10 -7.81
C GLU A 556 -27.85 35.14 -6.30
N LEU A 557 -28.28 34.01 -5.70
CA LEU A 557 -28.53 33.91 -4.27
C LEU A 557 -27.24 34.13 -3.46
N ILE A 558 -26.13 33.48 -3.83
CA ILE A 558 -24.82 33.66 -3.19
C ILE A 558 -24.34 35.10 -3.31
N SER A 559 -24.56 35.75 -4.45
CA SER A 559 -24.23 37.16 -4.65
C SER A 559 -25.05 38.08 -3.75
N SER A 560 -26.33 37.77 -3.55
CA SER A 560 -27.20 38.51 -2.62
C SER A 560 -26.77 38.33 -1.16
N MET A 561 -26.36 37.11 -0.77
CA MET A 561 -25.90 36.76 0.59
C MET A 561 -24.53 37.38 0.94
N ASN A 562 -23.68 37.62 -0.07
CA ASN A 562 -22.37 38.25 0.11
C ASN A 562 -22.42 39.78 0.08
N ALA A 563 -23.59 40.40 -0.09
CA ALA A 563 -23.71 41.85 -0.04
C ALA A 563 -23.34 42.39 1.37
N PRO A 564 -22.60 43.52 1.47
CA PRO A 564 -22.15 44.07 2.75
C PRO A 564 -23.27 44.34 3.75
N ASP A 565 -24.47 44.64 3.24
CA ASP A 565 -25.66 44.98 4.02
C ASP A 565 -26.59 43.77 4.24
N TYR A 566 -26.22 42.56 3.80
CA TYR A 566 -27.10 41.39 3.83
C TYR A 566 -27.56 41.03 5.26
N TYR A 567 -26.60 40.94 6.20
CA TYR A 567 -26.88 40.60 7.60
C TYR A 567 -27.51 41.75 8.41
N THR A 568 -27.52 42.98 7.87
CA THR A 568 -28.15 44.15 8.50
C THR A 568 -29.53 44.46 7.93
N SER A 569 -29.83 44.01 6.71
CA SER A 569 -31.09 44.25 5.99
C SER A 569 -32.12 43.12 6.09
N HIS A 570 -31.71 41.91 6.46
CA HIS A 570 -32.59 40.74 6.59
C HIS A 570 -32.77 40.31 8.04
N ASN A 571 -33.96 39.83 8.39
CA ASN A 571 -34.22 39.28 9.72
C ASN A 571 -33.68 37.83 9.84
N ALA A 572 -33.55 37.33 11.07
CA ALA A 572 -32.98 36.00 11.34
C ALA A 572 -33.79 34.84 10.69
N GLN A 573 -35.07 35.06 10.37
CA GLN A 573 -35.92 34.07 9.74
C GLN A 573 -35.71 34.03 8.23
N GLU A 574 -35.59 35.18 7.57
CA GLU A 574 -35.25 35.32 6.15
C GLU A 574 -33.87 34.74 5.82
N ILE A 575 -32.87 34.97 6.69
CA ILE A 575 -31.54 34.38 6.53
C ILE A 575 -31.60 32.84 6.62
N LYS A 576 -32.45 32.31 7.51
CA LYS A 576 -32.65 30.87 7.65
C LYS A 576 -33.35 30.27 6.43
N GLU A 577 -34.38 30.94 5.91
CA GLU A 577 -35.10 30.50 4.72
C GLU A 577 -34.20 30.52 3.47
N GLN A 578 -33.36 31.55 3.30
CA GLN A 578 -32.42 31.64 2.18
C GLN A 578 -31.27 30.63 2.29
N THR A 579 -30.79 30.32 3.49
CA THR A 579 -29.78 29.26 3.70
C THR A 579 -30.35 27.85 3.46
N GLU A 580 -31.58 27.58 3.90
CA GLU A 580 -32.29 26.32 3.58
C GLU A 580 -32.56 26.21 2.07
N PHE A 581 -32.93 27.31 1.42
CA PHE A 581 -33.13 27.35 -0.04
C PHE A 581 -31.84 27.08 -0.83
N LEU A 582 -30.71 27.68 -0.40
CA LEU A 582 -29.39 27.41 -1.00
C LEU A 582 -29.00 25.93 -0.88
N GLN A 583 -29.20 25.32 0.29
CA GLN A 583 -28.93 23.89 0.50
C GLN A 583 -29.80 23.01 -0.41
N ASN A 584 -31.09 23.35 -0.57
CA ASN A 584 -31.98 22.62 -1.46
C ASN A 584 -31.55 22.73 -2.93
N LEU A 585 -31.17 23.93 -3.39
CA LEU A 585 -30.62 24.15 -4.73
C LEU A 585 -29.35 23.32 -4.98
N GLU A 586 -28.41 23.31 -4.03
CA GLU A 586 -27.19 22.50 -4.13
C GLU A 586 -27.50 20.99 -4.19
N THR A 587 -28.48 20.52 -3.40
CA THR A 587 -28.89 19.11 -3.47
C THR A 587 -29.55 18.74 -4.81
N GLN A 588 -30.34 19.63 -5.40
CA GLN A 588 -30.97 19.41 -6.71
C GLN A 588 -29.94 19.39 -7.83
N ILE A 589 -29.01 20.36 -7.85
CA ILE A 589 -27.91 20.39 -8.82
C ILE A 589 -27.10 19.08 -8.78
N ASN A 590 -26.75 18.60 -7.58
CA ASN A 590 -26.02 17.35 -7.42
C ASN A 590 -26.80 16.12 -7.92
N GLN A 591 -28.11 16.07 -7.68
CA GLN A 591 -28.98 14.99 -8.18
C GLN A 591 -29.09 15.00 -9.70
N ASP A 592 -29.22 16.18 -10.30
CA ASP A 592 -29.32 16.33 -11.75
C ASP A 592 -28.00 16.02 -12.46
N TYR A 593 -26.85 16.35 -11.86
CA TYR A 593 -25.54 15.93 -12.36
C TYR A 593 -25.37 14.41 -12.33
N GLN A 594 -25.72 13.75 -11.22
CA GLN A 594 -25.71 12.28 -11.12
C GLN A 594 -26.62 11.65 -12.18
N ARG A 595 -27.81 12.23 -12.38
CA ARG A 595 -28.77 11.76 -13.37
C ARG A 595 -28.26 11.92 -14.81
N TRP A 596 -27.61 13.04 -15.10
CA TRP A 596 -26.99 13.30 -16.39
C TRP A 596 -25.86 12.30 -16.68
N GLU A 597 -24.99 12.03 -15.71
CA GLU A 597 -23.90 11.06 -15.80
C GLU A 597 -24.42 9.62 -16.02
N GLU A 598 -25.49 9.21 -15.32
CA GLU A 598 -26.17 7.92 -15.55
C GLU A 598 -26.66 7.77 -17.00
N LEU A 599 -27.25 8.83 -17.55
CA LEU A 599 -27.82 8.84 -18.90
C LEU A 599 -26.73 8.86 -19.98
N GLU A 600 -25.63 9.59 -19.77
CA GLU A 600 -24.45 9.57 -20.64
C GLU A 600 -23.78 8.19 -20.65
N ASN A 601 -23.60 7.57 -19.48
CA ASN A 601 -23.04 6.22 -19.37
C ASN A 601 -23.92 5.19 -20.10
N LYS A 602 -25.24 5.28 -19.95
CA LYS A 602 -26.19 4.46 -20.73
C LYS A 602 -26.09 4.71 -22.23
N ARG A 603 -25.84 5.95 -22.66
CA ARG A 603 -25.64 6.31 -24.08
C ARG A 603 -24.37 5.70 -24.64
N ALA A 604 -23.25 5.83 -23.91
CA ALA A 604 -21.97 5.25 -24.28
C ALA A 604 -22.05 3.71 -24.41
N LEU A 605 -22.76 3.05 -23.49
CA LEU A 605 -23.03 1.61 -23.55
C LEU A 605 -23.96 1.20 -24.71
N ALA A 606 -24.91 2.06 -25.09
CA ALA A 606 -25.79 1.83 -26.24
C ALA A 606 -25.11 2.08 -27.61
N GLU A 607 -24.08 2.94 -27.64
CA GLU A 607 -23.27 3.22 -28.83
C GLU A 607 -22.17 2.17 -29.03
N SER A 608 -21.58 1.62 -27.96
CA SER A 608 -20.57 0.55 -28.02
C SER A 608 -21.13 -0.84 -28.39
N THR A 609 -22.45 -1.01 -28.30
CA THR A 609 -23.16 -2.27 -28.64
C THR A 609 -23.82 -2.26 -30.03
N LYS A 610 -23.64 -1.19 -30.81
CA LYS A 610 -23.97 -1.12 -32.24
C LYS A 610 -22.77 -1.50 -33.08
#